data_AF-A0A238XF73-F1
#
_entry.id   AF-A0A238XF73-F1
#
_cell.length_a   1.000
_cell.length_b   1.000
_cell.length_c   1.000
_cell.angle_alpha   90.00
_cell.angle_beta   90.00
_cell.angle_gamma   90.00
#
_symmetry.space_group_name_H-M   'P 1'
#
loop_
_entity.id
_entity.type
_entity.pdbx_description
1 polymer ?
#
loop_
_entity_poly.entity_id
_entity_poly.type
_entity_poly.pdbx_seq_one_letter_code
_entity_poly.pdbx_strand_id
1 'polypeptide(L)'
;MRILLLVSAFNGLSQRVWCALRDAGHEVGVLLSISEREIIDGVRAAAPELILCPYLKERVPAVVWQRWRTVILHPGPVGDRGPSSLDWAISDGMRSWGVTALQAVEELDAGPIWASRTFPLPALPPRKSALYAGPVSDAALECALEVVTKAADPSFSPVPTENTPTETPGARPRALMRQTDRAFGWDEPTETILRRIRAADGSPGVRTEVGGLAVYAYDAHPGLARGSRPGTLLGRRQGAVQVATGDGSLWLGHLRPAGQYGIKLPATTALGERLRGVPNSPIEAYAEAEAPNTYRQVRYRRTGAIGWLLFDFYNGAMAPGHCRRLLAGLRHAAGQDTRVLVLRGGTEAFSNGVHLNVIEAAPDPAAAAWANIRAINQVCREIIACTRQVVVAAYAGSAGAGGVMLGLGADVVAARDGIVLNPYYDIGLFGSELHTYTLPRRVGADRAQRLIDDKLPMSTAQAVRTGLVDEVGPRHPEAYGQWLTLLAERHGDARAARKRRAAKARRLAAERIPLDVYETRELAEMSRDIYTDRSGFAAARHAFVGKLRPSATPRRLLLTGDAGPIPAPWPRTGDTGPAAERHTSAAVRPAVPVSA
;
A
#
# COMPACT_ATOMS: atom_id res chain seq x y z
N MET A 1 1.13 -20.28 -17.78
CA MET A 1 2.53 -20.17 -17.32
C MET A 1 2.58 -20.29 -15.80
N ARG A 2 3.60 -20.97 -15.30
CA ARG A 2 4.03 -21.07 -13.91
C ARG A 2 5.00 -19.95 -13.59
N ILE A 3 4.58 -18.99 -12.79
CA ILE A 3 5.32 -17.75 -12.50
C ILE A 3 5.67 -17.71 -11.02
N LEU A 4 6.94 -17.46 -10.71
CA LEU A 4 7.41 -17.23 -9.35
C LEU A 4 7.73 -15.76 -9.13
N LEU A 5 7.08 -15.14 -8.15
CA LEU A 5 7.44 -13.80 -7.69
C LEU A 5 8.54 -13.92 -6.63
N LEU A 6 9.77 -13.51 -6.95
CA LEU A 6 10.86 -13.44 -5.98
C LEU A 6 10.95 -12.04 -5.38
N VAL A 7 10.68 -11.90 -4.08
CA VAL A 7 10.47 -10.58 -3.46
C VAL A 7 11.11 -10.47 -2.08
N SER A 8 11.67 -9.31 -1.72
CA SER A 8 12.14 -9.07 -0.34
C SER A 8 11.00 -8.89 0.66
N ALA A 9 9.82 -8.52 0.17
CA ALA A 9 8.58 -8.48 0.93
C ALA A 9 7.39 -8.60 -0.02
N PHE A 10 6.32 -9.27 0.41
CA PHE A 10 5.06 -9.33 -0.33
C PHE A 10 4.28 -8.02 -0.18
N ASN A 11 4.87 -6.93 -0.67
CA ASN A 11 4.41 -5.56 -0.54
C ASN A 11 3.25 -5.24 -1.50
N GLY A 12 2.75 -4.00 -1.46
CA GLY A 12 1.63 -3.56 -2.30
C GLY A 12 1.82 -3.82 -3.80
N LEU A 13 3.01 -3.53 -4.37
CA LEU A 13 3.29 -3.81 -5.78
C LEU A 13 3.30 -5.33 -6.06
N SER A 14 3.96 -6.11 -5.22
CA SER A 14 4.02 -7.57 -5.37
C SER A 14 2.63 -8.20 -5.31
N GLN A 15 1.76 -7.73 -4.40
CA GLN A 15 0.36 -8.18 -4.31
C GLN A 15 -0.45 -7.79 -5.56
N ARG A 16 -0.27 -6.56 -6.09
CA ARG A 16 -0.93 -6.11 -7.31
C ARG A 16 -0.57 -6.99 -8.51
N VAL A 17 0.73 -7.26 -8.69
CA VAL A 17 1.23 -8.14 -9.76
C VAL A 17 0.71 -9.56 -9.58
N TRP A 18 0.76 -10.10 -8.35
CA TRP A 18 0.24 -11.43 -8.05
C TRP A 18 -1.25 -11.56 -8.39
N CYS A 19 -2.07 -10.60 -7.96
CA CYS A 19 -3.50 -10.56 -8.22
C CYS A 19 -3.78 -10.50 -9.73
N ALA A 20 -3.14 -9.60 -10.45
CA ALA A 20 -3.39 -9.40 -11.88
C ALA A 20 -2.98 -10.62 -12.72
N LEU A 21 -1.84 -11.23 -12.42
CA LEU A 21 -1.39 -12.44 -13.11
C LEU A 21 -2.30 -13.64 -12.84
N ARG A 22 -2.80 -13.80 -11.61
CA ARG A 22 -3.79 -14.84 -11.31
C ARG A 22 -5.13 -14.59 -11.97
N ASP A 23 -5.59 -13.34 -12.01
CA ASP A 23 -6.82 -12.98 -12.73
C ASP A 23 -6.69 -13.22 -14.25
N ALA A 24 -5.47 -13.14 -14.80
CA ALA A 24 -5.16 -13.52 -16.19
C ALA A 24 -5.00 -15.05 -16.40
N GLY A 25 -5.22 -15.87 -15.37
CA GLY A 25 -5.21 -17.34 -15.47
C GLY A 25 -3.83 -17.99 -15.33
N HIS A 26 -2.81 -17.25 -14.87
CA HIS A 26 -1.49 -17.82 -14.58
C HIS A 26 -1.44 -18.51 -13.22
N GLU A 27 -0.58 -19.51 -13.08
CA GLU A 27 -0.25 -20.12 -11.79
C GLU A 27 0.88 -19.30 -11.16
N VAL A 28 0.60 -18.62 -10.04
CA VAL A 28 1.53 -17.64 -9.46
C VAL A 28 1.76 -17.93 -7.99
N GLY A 29 3.02 -18.16 -7.63
CA GLY A 29 3.46 -18.24 -6.25
C GLY A 29 4.48 -17.14 -5.94
N VAL A 30 4.84 -17.05 -4.67
CA VAL A 30 5.76 -16.06 -4.13
C VAL A 30 6.84 -16.80 -3.36
N LEU A 31 8.07 -16.34 -3.50
CA LEU A 31 9.21 -16.72 -2.69
C LEU A 31 9.80 -15.46 -2.05
N LEU A 32 9.94 -15.46 -0.73
CA LEU A 32 10.62 -14.39 -0.02
C LEU A 32 12.14 -14.53 -0.17
N SER A 33 12.81 -13.42 -0.49
CA SER A 33 14.27 -13.30 -0.53
C SER A 33 14.79 -13.22 0.91
N ILE A 34 15.10 -14.38 1.50
CA ILE A 34 15.55 -14.52 2.90
C ILE A 34 17.07 -14.76 2.94
N SER A 35 17.52 -15.82 2.28
CA SER A 35 18.93 -16.18 2.13
C SER A 35 19.21 -16.77 0.73
N GLU A 36 20.45 -16.74 0.29
CA GLU A 36 20.86 -17.32 -1.01
C GLU A 36 20.43 -18.79 -1.13
N ARG A 37 20.67 -19.59 -0.09
CA ARG A 37 20.28 -21.00 -0.05
C ARG A 37 18.77 -21.19 -0.23
N GLU A 38 17.96 -20.44 0.52
CA GLU A 38 16.50 -20.55 0.43
C GLU A 38 15.96 -20.07 -0.92
N ILE A 39 16.59 -19.07 -1.54
CA ILE A 39 16.24 -18.64 -2.90
C ILE A 39 16.49 -19.79 -3.89
N ILE A 40 17.67 -20.41 -3.83
CA ILE A 40 18.05 -21.50 -4.74
C ILE A 40 17.12 -22.71 -4.56
N ASP A 41 16.94 -23.16 -3.32
CA ASP A 41 16.12 -24.33 -2.99
C ASP A 41 14.65 -24.08 -3.32
N GLY A 42 14.13 -22.89 -3.00
CA GLY A 42 12.75 -22.49 -3.30
C GLY A 42 12.47 -22.37 -4.79
N VAL A 43 13.38 -21.80 -5.58
CA VAL A 43 13.24 -21.73 -7.05
C VAL A 43 13.25 -23.13 -7.66
N ARG A 44 14.17 -24.01 -7.22
CA ARG A 44 14.24 -25.40 -7.68
C ARG A 44 12.94 -26.15 -7.40
N ALA A 45 12.41 -26.02 -6.18
CA ALA A 45 11.17 -26.67 -5.77
C ALA A 45 9.96 -26.14 -6.55
N ALA A 46 9.90 -24.84 -6.82
CA ALA A 46 8.80 -24.23 -7.56
C ALA A 46 8.78 -24.60 -9.06
N ALA A 47 9.96 -24.87 -9.63
CA ALA A 47 10.19 -25.13 -11.05
C ALA A 47 9.45 -24.13 -11.98
N PRO A 48 9.72 -22.80 -11.85
CA PRO A 48 8.98 -21.80 -12.60
C PRO A 48 9.42 -21.73 -14.07
N GLU A 49 8.51 -21.32 -14.94
CA GLU A 49 8.81 -20.96 -16.34
C GLU A 49 9.37 -19.54 -16.46
N LEU A 50 9.04 -18.68 -15.47
CA LEU A 50 9.46 -17.30 -15.37
C LEU A 50 9.56 -16.89 -13.89
N ILE A 51 10.65 -16.19 -13.54
CA ILE A 51 10.81 -15.49 -12.28
C ILE A 51 10.64 -13.99 -12.54
N LEU A 52 9.76 -13.36 -11.78
CA LEU A 52 9.55 -11.91 -11.82
C LEU A 52 9.87 -11.32 -10.44
N CYS A 53 10.70 -10.28 -10.41
CA CYS A 53 11.13 -9.61 -9.19
C CYS A 53 10.54 -8.21 -9.12
N PRO A 54 9.28 -8.05 -8.66
CA PRO A 54 8.62 -6.73 -8.57
C PRO A 54 9.17 -5.85 -7.44
N TYR A 55 9.80 -6.46 -6.42
CA TYR A 55 10.41 -5.74 -5.32
C TYR A 55 11.55 -6.55 -4.68
N LEU A 56 12.79 -6.15 -4.95
CA LEU A 56 13.97 -6.85 -4.45
C LEU A 56 15.02 -5.85 -3.92
N LYS A 57 15.62 -6.17 -2.78
CA LYS A 57 16.73 -5.44 -2.16
C LYS A 57 18.05 -6.19 -2.28
N GLU A 58 17.97 -7.52 -2.29
CA GLU A 58 19.11 -8.41 -2.41
C GLU A 58 19.39 -8.73 -3.89
N ARG A 59 20.60 -9.22 -4.19
CA ARG A 59 20.89 -9.74 -5.54
C ARG A 59 20.28 -11.12 -5.71
N VAL A 60 19.83 -11.44 -6.92
CA VAL A 60 19.45 -12.80 -7.29
C VAL A 60 20.73 -13.64 -7.48
N PRO A 61 20.86 -14.83 -6.87
CA PRO A 61 22.04 -15.69 -7.05
C PRO A 61 22.28 -16.06 -8.52
N ALA A 62 23.55 -16.11 -8.94
CA ALA A 62 23.95 -16.40 -10.32
C ALA A 62 23.36 -17.70 -10.86
N VAL A 63 23.39 -18.76 -10.05
CA VAL A 63 22.81 -20.07 -10.39
C VAL A 63 21.32 -20.01 -10.72
N VAL A 64 20.59 -19.02 -10.21
CA VAL A 64 19.17 -18.83 -10.49
C VAL A 64 18.99 -18.14 -11.83
N TRP A 65 19.50 -16.93 -12.01
CA TRP A 65 19.21 -16.17 -13.24
C TRP A 65 19.91 -16.72 -14.48
N GLN A 66 20.96 -17.53 -14.34
CA GLN A 66 21.59 -18.25 -15.46
C GLN A 66 20.76 -19.43 -15.96
N ARG A 67 19.85 -19.98 -15.14
CA ARG A 67 19.07 -21.18 -15.46
C ARG A 67 17.58 -20.93 -15.63
N TRP A 68 17.03 -19.96 -14.91
CA TRP A 68 15.63 -19.54 -15.02
C TRP A 68 15.54 -18.10 -15.51
N ARG A 69 14.66 -17.85 -16.48
CA ARG A 69 14.35 -16.48 -16.93
C ARG A 69 13.95 -15.64 -15.74
N THR A 70 14.76 -14.63 -15.44
CA THR A 70 14.57 -13.77 -14.28
C THR A 70 14.50 -12.33 -14.74
N VAL A 71 13.36 -11.68 -14.50
CA VAL A 71 13.12 -10.28 -14.88
C VAL A 71 12.89 -9.44 -13.63
N ILE A 72 13.62 -8.34 -13.50
CA ILE A 72 13.59 -7.40 -12.38
C ILE A 72 12.84 -6.14 -12.80
N LEU A 73 11.88 -5.70 -11.99
CA LEU A 73 11.20 -4.41 -12.19
C LEU A 73 11.98 -3.32 -11.45
N HIS A 74 12.66 -2.48 -12.21
CA HIS A 74 13.40 -1.33 -11.73
C HIS A 74 12.51 -0.08 -11.69
N PRO A 75 12.35 0.63 -10.56
CA PRO A 75 11.53 1.84 -10.45
C PRO A 75 12.24 3.08 -11.04
N GLY A 76 12.84 2.93 -12.22
CA GLY A 76 13.51 3.96 -12.99
C GLY A 76 13.32 3.76 -14.49
N PRO A 77 13.36 4.84 -15.30
CA PRO A 77 13.31 4.76 -16.75
C PRO A 77 14.59 4.14 -17.31
N VAL A 78 14.58 3.84 -18.62
CA VAL A 78 15.78 3.38 -19.34
C VAL A 78 16.94 4.35 -19.08
N GLY A 79 18.13 3.80 -18.81
CA GLY A 79 19.34 4.54 -18.47
C GLY A 79 19.51 4.88 -16.98
N ASP A 80 18.45 4.81 -16.17
CA ASP A 80 18.56 4.91 -14.72
C ASP A 80 19.01 3.58 -14.10
N ARG A 81 19.94 3.63 -13.14
CA ARG A 81 20.42 2.46 -12.41
C ARG A 81 20.66 2.81 -10.94
N GLY A 82 20.45 1.83 -10.05
CA GLY A 82 20.85 1.92 -8.65
C GLY A 82 19.70 1.96 -7.64
N PRO A 83 20.01 1.83 -6.33
CA PRO A 83 19.02 1.48 -5.31
C PRO A 83 18.16 2.64 -4.78
N SER A 84 18.35 3.87 -5.27
CA SER A 84 17.70 5.09 -4.77
C SER A 84 17.05 5.92 -5.87
N SER A 85 16.62 5.29 -6.96
CA SER A 85 16.04 5.92 -8.15
C SER A 85 14.96 6.96 -7.84
N LEU A 86 13.94 6.58 -7.07
CA LEU A 86 12.84 7.50 -6.72
C LEU A 86 13.28 8.63 -5.78
N ASP A 87 14.24 8.36 -4.89
CA ASP A 87 14.80 9.35 -3.97
C ASP A 87 15.51 10.47 -4.74
N TRP A 88 16.33 10.10 -5.73
CA TRP A 88 16.99 11.03 -6.62
C TRP A 88 16.00 11.75 -7.53
N ALA A 89 15.04 11.02 -8.13
CA ALA A 89 14.06 11.63 -9.02
C ALA A 89 13.27 12.76 -8.34
N ILE A 90 12.85 12.53 -7.08
CA ILE A 90 12.13 13.56 -6.31
C ILE A 90 13.08 14.69 -5.89
N SER A 91 14.30 14.38 -5.43
CA SER A 91 15.26 15.39 -4.97
C SER A 91 15.73 16.32 -6.09
N ASP A 92 16.03 15.75 -7.26
CA ASP A 92 16.48 16.46 -8.46
C ASP A 92 15.33 17.25 -9.13
N GLY A 93 14.08 17.06 -8.69
CA GLY A 93 12.92 17.77 -9.24
C GLY A 93 12.58 17.35 -10.66
N MET A 94 12.75 16.07 -10.98
CA MET A 94 12.46 15.52 -12.31
C MET A 94 10.99 15.76 -12.70
N ARG A 95 10.73 16.02 -13.99
CA ARG A 95 9.38 16.28 -14.52
C ARG A 95 8.70 15.06 -15.11
N SER A 96 9.49 14.07 -15.51
CA SER A 96 9.04 12.75 -15.94
C SER A 96 9.91 11.68 -15.30
N TRP A 97 9.36 10.48 -15.17
CA TRP A 97 10.05 9.32 -14.67
C TRP A 97 9.54 8.05 -15.37
N GLY A 98 9.98 6.88 -14.93
CA GLY A 98 9.53 5.63 -15.52
C GLY A 98 9.85 4.39 -14.71
N VAL A 99 9.51 3.25 -15.29
CA VAL A 99 9.82 1.90 -14.81
C VAL A 99 10.38 1.09 -15.97
N THR A 100 11.36 0.23 -15.68
CA THR A 100 11.98 -0.66 -16.67
C THR A 100 11.97 -2.09 -16.14
N ALA A 101 11.56 -3.04 -16.98
CA ALA A 101 11.70 -4.47 -16.73
C ALA A 101 12.98 -4.96 -17.40
N LEU A 102 13.93 -5.41 -16.59
CA LEU A 102 15.30 -5.75 -16.99
C LEU A 102 15.55 -7.23 -16.76
N GLN A 103 16.23 -7.90 -17.68
CA GLN A 103 16.72 -9.26 -17.42
C GLN A 103 17.83 -9.22 -16.36
N ALA A 104 17.81 -10.16 -15.41
CA ALA A 104 18.88 -10.27 -14.44
C ALA A 104 20.20 -10.70 -15.12
N VAL A 105 21.26 -9.94 -14.84
CA VAL A 105 22.65 -10.20 -15.24
C VAL A 105 23.56 -9.89 -14.06
N GLU A 106 24.87 -10.12 -14.22
CA GLU A 106 25.86 -9.88 -13.15
C GLU A 106 25.93 -8.40 -12.72
N GLU A 107 25.90 -7.48 -13.70
CA GLU A 107 25.89 -6.05 -13.45
C GLU A 107 24.49 -5.55 -13.05
N LEU A 108 24.43 -4.73 -11.99
CA LEU A 108 23.17 -4.24 -11.43
C LEU A 108 22.44 -3.32 -12.43
N ASP A 109 21.16 -3.61 -12.67
CA ASP A 109 20.26 -2.84 -13.53
C ASP A 109 20.80 -2.60 -14.96
N ALA A 110 21.63 -3.53 -15.47
CA ALA A 110 22.28 -3.39 -16.77
C ALA A 110 21.78 -4.36 -17.84
N GLY A 111 20.98 -5.35 -17.47
CA GLY A 111 20.58 -6.41 -18.37
C GLY A 111 19.57 -5.97 -19.44
N PRO A 112 19.40 -6.78 -20.51
CA PRO A 112 18.49 -6.47 -21.60
C PRO A 112 17.08 -6.09 -21.17
N ILE A 113 16.48 -5.14 -21.87
CA ILE A 113 15.18 -4.55 -21.56
C ILE A 113 14.06 -5.40 -22.18
N TRP A 114 13.13 -5.79 -21.32
CA TRP A 114 11.92 -6.50 -21.69
C TRP A 114 10.77 -5.55 -21.97
N ALA A 115 10.58 -4.53 -21.14
CA ALA A 115 9.52 -3.54 -21.26
C ALA A 115 9.90 -2.26 -20.49
N SER A 116 9.36 -1.12 -20.90
CA SER A 116 9.49 0.13 -20.15
C SER A 116 8.22 0.97 -20.26
N ARG A 117 8.00 1.84 -19.27
CA ARG A 117 6.91 2.81 -19.24
C ARG A 117 7.40 4.11 -18.66
N THR A 118 6.99 5.23 -19.24
CA THR A 118 7.26 6.58 -18.73
C THR A 118 5.96 7.22 -18.25
N PHE A 119 6.08 8.15 -17.30
CA PHE A 119 4.94 8.90 -16.78
C PHE A 119 5.38 10.28 -16.26
N PRO A 120 4.48 11.28 -16.25
CA PRO A 120 4.77 12.59 -15.70
C PRO A 120 4.88 12.55 -14.17
N LEU A 121 5.76 13.36 -13.60
CA LEU A 121 5.80 13.65 -12.17
C LEU A 121 5.00 14.92 -11.86
N PRO A 122 4.28 14.96 -10.72
CA PRO A 122 3.46 16.11 -10.37
C PRO A 122 4.32 17.35 -10.10
N ALA A 123 3.75 18.53 -10.32
CA ALA A 123 4.45 19.81 -10.13
C ALA A 123 4.91 20.02 -8.67
N LEU A 124 4.07 19.65 -7.70
CA LEU A 124 4.43 19.59 -6.29
C LEU A 124 5.16 18.28 -6.01
N PRO A 125 6.33 18.29 -5.32
CA PRO A 125 7.09 17.08 -5.08
C PRO A 125 6.23 16.04 -4.36
N PRO A 126 6.03 14.83 -4.89
CA PRO A 126 5.20 13.81 -4.25
C PRO A 126 5.94 13.18 -3.07
N ARG A 127 5.21 12.65 -2.08
CA ARG A 127 5.80 11.70 -1.13
C ARG A 127 6.27 10.47 -1.90
N LYS A 128 7.47 9.95 -1.61
CA LYS A 128 7.99 8.76 -2.29
C LYS A 128 7.05 7.55 -2.16
N SER A 129 6.44 7.34 -0.99
CA SER A 129 5.44 6.28 -0.80
C SER A 129 4.24 6.43 -1.74
N ALA A 130 3.76 7.66 -1.94
CA ALA A 130 2.64 7.97 -2.82
C ALA A 130 2.98 7.70 -4.29
N LEU A 131 4.18 8.14 -4.70
CA LEU A 131 4.69 7.91 -6.04
C LEU A 131 4.85 6.41 -6.32
N TYR A 132 5.41 5.67 -5.36
CA TYR A 132 5.58 4.23 -5.45
C TYR A 132 4.24 3.48 -5.54
N ALA A 133 3.29 3.80 -4.66
CA ALA A 133 1.98 3.14 -4.60
C ALA A 133 1.02 3.51 -5.75
N GLY A 134 1.26 4.65 -6.40
CA GLY A 134 0.50 5.14 -7.54
C GLY A 134 1.22 4.90 -8.88
N PRO A 135 1.72 5.94 -9.57
CA PRO A 135 2.22 5.84 -10.95
C PRO A 135 3.29 4.76 -11.17
N VAL A 136 4.23 4.60 -10.23
CA VAL A 136 5.29 3.58 -10.36
C VAL A 136 4.69 2.18 -10.35
N SER A 137 3.76 1.88 -9.44
CA SER A 137 3.14 0.57 -9.39
C SER A 137 2.20 0.31 -10.56
N ASP A 138 1.55 1.35 -11.11
CA ASP A 138 0.72 1.24 -12.31
C ASP A 138 1.60 0.87 -13.53
N ALA A 139 2.69 1.61 -13.75
CA ALA A 139 3.66 1.35 -14.80
C ALA A 139 4.35 -0.02 -14.65
N ALA A 140 4.73 -0.39 -13.43
CA ALA A 140 5.36 -1.69 -13.15
C ALA A 140 4.40 -2.86 -13.41
N LEU A 141 3.11 -2.70 -13.13
CA LEU A 141 2.12 -3.71 -13.44
C LEU A 141 1.96 -3.90 -14.96
N GLU A 142 1.93 -2.81 -15.73
CA GLU A 142 1.88 -2.89 -17.19
C GLU A 142 3.14 -3.59 -17.76
N CYS A 143 4.33 -3.23 -17.27
CA CYS A 143 5.56 -3.92 -17.64
C CYS A 143 5.51 -5.40 -17.27
N ALA A 144 4.99 -5.77 -16.09
CA ALA A 144 4.88 -7.17 -15.67
C ALA A 144 3.99 -8.00 -16.60
N LEU A 145 2.84 -7.46 -17.01
CA LEU A 145 1.92 -8.13 -17.95
C LEU A 145 2.55 -8.29 -19.34
N GLU A 146 3.26 -7.26 -19.80
CA GLU A 146 3.98 -7.31 -21.07
C GLU A 146 5.13 -8.33 -21.04
N VAL A 147 5.90 -8.38 -19.95
CA VAL A 147 6.95 -9.37 -19.73
C VAL A 147 6.41 -10.79 -19.82
N VAL A 148 5.27 -11.07 -19.18
CA VAL A 148 4.66 -12.40 -19.20
C VAL A 148 4.18 -12.76 -20.60
N THR A 149 3.57 -11.81 -21.31
CA THR A 149 3.15 -12.00 -22.72
C THR A 149 4.35 -12.34 -23.60
N LYS A 150 5.45 -11.57 -23.47
CA LYS A 150 6.71 -11.79 -24.18
C LYS A 150 7.38 -13.12 -23.80
N ALA A 151 7.33 -13.50 -22.54
CA ALA A 151 7.94 -14.75 -22.06
C ALA A 151 7.20 -16.00 -22.56
N ALA A 152 5.91 -15.88 -22.88
CA ALA A 152 5.14 -16.95 -23.50
C ALA A 152 5.53 -17.18 -24.97
N ASP A 153 6.12 -16.18 -25.64
CA ASP A 153 6.61 -16.29 -27.01
C ASP A 153 8.07 -16.82 -27.01
N PRO A 154 8.32 -18.05 -27.52
CA PRO A 154 9.67 -18.61 -27.57
C PRO A 154 10.61 -17.90 -28.56
N SER A 155 10.07 -17.10 -29.50
CA SER A 155 10.86 -16.33 -30.46
C SER A 155 11.31 -14.97 -29.91
N PHE A 156 10.71 -14.52 -28.80
CA PHE A 156 11.03 -13.24 -28.22
C PHE A 156 12.46 -13.22 -27.65
N SER A 157 13.20 -12.15 -27.95
CA SER A 157 14.47 -11.82 -27.31
C SER A 157 14.42 -10.37 -26.81
N PRO A 158 14.87 -10.10 -25.57
CA PRO A 158 14.89 -8.75 -25.03
C PRO A 158 15.94 -7.88 -25.74
N VAL A 159 15.72 -6.57 -25.72
CA VAL A 159 16.58 -5.61 -26.43
C VAL A 159 17.78 -5.27 -25.56
N PRO A 160 19.02 -5.36 -26.07
CA PRO A 160 20.20 -4.90 -25.33
C PRO A 160 20.05 -3.44 -24.89
N THR A 161 20.52 -3.12 -23.69
CA THR A 161 20.32 -1.80 -23.06
C THR A 161 20.93 -0.68 -23.90
N GLU A 162 22.09 -0.92 -24.50
CA GLU A 162 22.82 -0.03 -25.40
C GLU A 162 22.06 0.31 -26.69
N ASN A 163 21.12 -0.56 -27.09
CA ASN A 163 20.29 -0.39 -28.28
C ASN A 163 18.93 0.25 -27.98
N THR A 164 18.67 0.59 -26.71
CA THR A 164 17.39 1.19 -26.28
C THR A 164 17.58 2.69 -26.01
N PRO A 165 16.83 3.58 -26.67
CA PRO A 165 16.97 5.02 -26.47
C PRO A 165 16.51 5.45 -25.06
N THR A 166 17.29 6.35 -24.46
CA THR A 166 16.93 6.99 -23.19
C THR A 166 15.96 8.15 -23.45
N GLU A 167 14.66 7.90 -23.27
CA GLU A 167 13.60 8.91 -23.51
C GLU A 167 13.44 9.92 -22.37
N THR A 168 13.92 9.60 -21.16
CA THR A 168 13.78 10.47 -19.98
C THR A 168 15.04 11.31 -19.79
N PRO A 169 14.98 12.64 -20.02
CA PRO A 169 16.15 13.51 -19.82
C PRO A 169 16.69 13.39 -18.39
N GLY A 170 18.01 13.26 -18.25
CA GLY A 170 18.65 13.16 -16.93
C GLY A 170 18.57 11.78 -16.27
N ALA A 171 18.01 10.75 -16.93
CA ALA A 171 18.19 9.37 -16.51
C ALA A 171 19.67 8.95 -16.65
N ARG A 172 20.25 8.42 -15.58
CA ARG A 172 21.67 8.02 -15.50
C ARG A 172 21.87 7.05 -14.33
N PRO A 173 22.98 6.30 -14.29
CA PRO A 173 23.37 5.56 -13.10
C PRO A 173 23.54 6.48 -11.88
N ARG A 174 23.02 6.05 -10.73
CA ARG A 174 23.02 6.83 -9.49
C ARG A 174 23.49 5.98 -8.32
N ALA A 175 24.26 6.60 -7.42
CA ALA A 175 24.70 5.96 -6.19
C ALA A 175 23.55 5.80 -5.19
N LEU A 176 23.76 4.95 -4.18
CA LEU A 176 22.90 4.90 -2.99
C LEU A 176 22.87 6.27 -2.32
N MET A 177 21.67 6.85 -2.14
CA MET A 177 21.50 8.14 -1.47
C MET A 177 21.67 8.00 0.05
N ARG A 178 22.71 8.64 0.59
CA ARG A 178 23.09 8.66 2.01
C ARG A 178 22.32 9.74 2.77
N GLN A 179 22.43 9.73 4.10
CA GLN A 179 21.83 10.80 4.93
C GLN A 179 22.49 12.16 4.72
N THR A 180 23.78 12.19 4.36
CA THR A 180 24.50 13.41 3.98
C THR A 180 23.86 14.10 2.77
N ASP A 181 23.43 13.31 1.79
CA ASP A 181 22.79 13.81 0.56
C ASP A 181 21.37 14.34 0.83
N ARG A 182 20.75 13.92 1.94
CA ARG A 182 19.40 14.30 2.37
C ARG A 182 19.38 15.46 3.35
N ALA A 183 20.54 15.81 3.90
CA ALA A 183 20.66 16.79 4.98
C ALA A 183 20.15 18.16 4.51
N PHE A 184 19.59 18.93 5.43
CA PHE A 184 19.17 20.31 5.18
C PHE A 184 19.31 21.17 6.43
N GLY A 185 19.50 22.48 6.22
CA GLY A 185 19.31 23.51 7.22
C GLY A 185 17.86 23.97 7.26
N TRP A 186 17.31 24.22 8.46
CA TRP A 186 15.94 24.74 8.58
C TRP A 186 15.78 26.14 7.95
N ASP A 187 16.88 26.88 7.82
CA ASP A 187 17.00 28.18 7.14
C ASP A 187 16.92 28.10 5.61
N GLU A 188 16.94 26.90 5.03
CA GLU A 188 16.72 26.71 3.60
C GLU A 188 15.24 26.99 3.20
N PRO A 189 14.97 27.26 1.90
CA PRO A 189 13.61 27.45 1.40
C PRO A 189 12.68 26.26 1.71
N THR A 190 11.41 26.58 2.02
CA THR A 190 10.35 25.62 2.37
C THR A 190 10.25 24.49 1.35
N GLU A 191 10.30 24.82 0.06
CA GLU A 191 10.17 23.85 -1.02
C GLU A 191 11.34 22.85 -1.04
N THR A 192 12.57 23.33 -0.80
CA THR A 192 13.77 22.48 -0.74
C THR A 192 13.67 21.47 0.39
N ILE A 193 13.30 21.93 1.59
CA ILE A 193 13.13 21.06 2.77
C ILE A 193 11.99 20.06 2.53
N LEU A 194 10.86 20.54 2.00
CA LEU A 194 9.70 19.70 1.66
C LEU A 194 10.11 18.57 0.71
N ARG A 195 10.84 18.91 -0.35
CA ARG A 195 11.30 17.96 -1.37
C ARG A 195 12.21 16.89 -0.79
N ARG A 196 13.21 17.27 0.02
CA ARG A 196 14.12 16.34 0.69
C ARG A 196 13.38 15.39 1.64
N ILE A 197 12.46 15.91 2.46
CA ILE A 197 11.65 15.06 3.36
C ILE A 197 10.77 14.10 2.55
N ARG A 198 10.11 14.59 1.50
CA ARG A 198 9.21 13.77 0.67
C ARG A 198 9.95 12.70 -0.14
N ALA A 199 11.18 12.95 -0.58
CA ALA A 199 12.04 11.96 -1.24
C ALA A 199 12.41 10.78 -0.32
N ALA A 200 12.47 11.01 1.00
CA ALA A 200 12.74 9.97 1.99
C ALA A 200 11.48 9.45 2.70
N ASP A 201 10.29 9.88 2.28
CA ASP A 201 9.02 9.51 2.91
C ASP A 201 8.71 8.00 2.70
N GLY A 202 8.07 7.39 3.69
CA GLY A 202 7.97 5.94 3.84
C GLY A 202 9.24 5.36 4.47
N SER A 203 10.38 5.51 3.81
CA SER A 203 11.71 5.07 4.25
C SER A 203 12.80 5.75 3.41
N PRO A 204 13.98 6.13 3.95
CA PRO A 204 14.44 5.95 5.34
C PRO A 204 14.06 7.10 6.30
N GLY A 205 13.38 8.14 5.81
CA GLY A 205 13.23 9.43 6.48
C GLY A 205 14.50 10.28 6.40
N VAL A 206 14.35 11.58 6.68
CA VAL A 206 15.49 12.52 6.72
C VAL A 206 15.89 12.80 8.15
N ARG A 207 17.16 12.55 8.48
CA ARG A 207 17.71 12.88 9.80
C ARG A 207 17.76 14.40 9.98
N THR A 208 17.16 14.89 11.05
CA THR A 208 17.13 16.31 11.43
C THR A 208 16.88 16.44 12.94
N GLU A 209 16.78 17.67 13.44
CA GLU A 209 16.37 17.98 14.80
C GLU A 209 15.05 18.74 14.80
N VAL A 210 14.12 18.35 15.68
CA VAL A 210 12.84 19.02 15.91
C VAL A 210 12.60 19.12 17.41
N GLY A 211 12.40 20.34 17.94
CA GLY A 211 12.15 20.54 19.37
C GLY A 211 13.27 20.01 20.29
N GLY A 212 14.52 20.07 19.84
CA GLY A 212 15.68 19.52 20.55
C GLY A 212 15.76 17.98 20.57
N LEU A 213 14.98 17.30 19.72
CA LEU A 213 15.04 15.85 19.55
C LEU A 213 15.59 15.51 18.17
N ALA A 214 16.66 14.71 18.15
CA ALA A 214 17.16 14.11 16.91
C ALA A 214 16.15 13.09 16.40
N VAL A 215 15.70 13.24 15.16
CA VAL A 215 14.63 12.46 14.54
C VAL A 215 14.91 12.15 13.09
N TYR A 216 14.18 11.19 12.53
CA TYR A 216 13.90 11.10 11.11
C TYR A 216 12.52 11.70 10.83
N ALA A 217 12.42 12.69 9.94
CA ALA A 217 11.18 13.36 9.57
C ALA A 217 10.47 12.67 8.39
N TYR A 218 9.13 12.69 8.43
CA TYR A 218 8.22 12.13 7.43
C TYR A 218 6.94 12.98 7.33
N ASP A 219 6.12 12.70 6.32
CA ASP A 219 4.76 13.22 6.19
C ASP A 219 4.74 14.76 6.19
N ALA A 220 5.60 15.36 5.36
CA ALA A 220 5.74 16.81 5.26
C ALA A 220 4.67 17.44 4.35
N HIS A 221 4.04 18.49 4.85
CA HIS A 221 3.04 19.29 4.14
C HIS A 221 3.36 20.78 4.25
N PRO A 222 3.04 21.60 3.22
CA PRO A 222 3.20 23.05 3.30
C PRO A 222 2.44 23.68 4.48
N GLY A 223 3.06 24.64 5.16
CA GLY A 223 2.43 25.51 6.15
C GLY A 223 2.25 26.93 5.61
N LEU A 224 1.37 27.71 6.25
CA LEU A 224 1.06 29.09 5.85
C LEU A 224 1.83 30.15 6.66
N ALA A 225 2.38 29.77 7.83
CA ALA A 225 3.08 30.71 8.70
C ALA A 225 4.42 31.14 8.09
N ARG A 226 4.79 32.40 8.32
CA ARG A 226 6.02 33.06 7.82
C ARG A 226 6.63 33.96 8.90
N GLY A 227 7.86 34.41 8.68
CA GLY A 227 8.51 35.45 9.50
C GLY A 227 8.96 35.00 10.90
N SER A 228 8.95 33.69 11.17
CA SER A 228 9.47 33.12 12.43
C SER A 228 10.89 32.61 12.24
N ARG A 229 11.68 32.55 13.31
CA ARG A 229 13.04 32.00 13.28
C ARG A 229 13.01 30.55 12.77
N PRO A 230 13.79 30.19 11.73
CA PRO A 230 13.83 28.83 11.19
C PRO A 230 14.11 27.76 12.26
N GLY A 231 13.44 26.61 12.16
CA GLY A 231 13.52 25.50 13.12
C GLY A 231 12.60 25.64 14.34
N THR A 232 11.95 26.79 14.53
CA THR A 232 11.03 27.01 15.67
C THR A 232 9.73 26.21 15.50
N LEU A 233 9.26 25.57 16.59
CA LEU A 233 7.94 24.95 16.64
C LEU A 233 6.86 26.01 16.80
N LEU A 234 6.01 26.15 15.78
CA LEU A 234 4.99 27.21 15.71
C LEU A 234 3.64 26.76 16.26
N GLY A 235 3.33 25.47 16.14
CA GLY A 235 2.05 24.93 16.56
C GLY A 235 1.94 23.43 16.38
N ARG A 236 0.84 22.87 16.88
CA ARG A 236 0.47 21.47 16.73
C ARG A 236 -0.98 21.32 16.31
N ARG A 237 -1.27 20.31 15.50
CA ARG A 237 -2.61 20.05 14.95
C ARG A 237 -2.74 18.59 14.57
N GLN A 238 -3.77 17.91 15.07
CA GLN A 238 -4.19 16.56 14.63
C GLN A 238 -3.06 15.50 14.60
N GLY A 239 -2.05 15.60 15.48
CA GLY A 239 -0.91 14.68 15.53
C GLY A 239 0.37 15.20 14.86
N ALA A 240 0.26 16.28 14.09
CA ALA A 240 1.37 16.95 13.43
C ALA A 240 1.89 18.16 14.22
N VAL A 241 3.11 18.59 13.89
CA VAL A 241 3.72 19.84 14.37
C VAL A 241 4.12 20.72 13.20
N GLN A 242 4.02 22.03 13.38
CA GLN A 242 4.44 23.02 12.39
C GLN A 242 5.82 23.59 12.78
N VAL A 243 6.76 23.57 11.83
CA VAL A 243 8.13 24.05 12.00
C VAL A 243 8.39 25.19 11.03
N ALA A 244 8.97 26.30 11.51
CA ALA A 244 9.39 27.41 10.67
C ALA A 244 10.56 27.00 9.75
N THR A 245 10.55 27.51 8.52
CA THR A 245 11.61 27.34 7.52
C THR A 245 12.19 28.71 7.12
N GLY A 246 13.14 28.76 6.17
CA GLY A 246 13.77 30.01 5.71
C GLY A 246 12.79 31.07 5.19
N ASP A 247 11.72 30.66 4.52
CA ASP A 247 10.75 31.57 3.87
C ASP A 247 9.28 31.27 4.27
N GLY A 248 9.04 30.30 5.15
CA GLY A 248 7.70 29.84 5.50
C GLY A 248 7.64 28.86 6.65
N SER A 249 6.89 27.77 6.46
CA SER A 249 6.77 26.70 7.45
C SER A 249 6.32 25.37 6.82
N LEU A 250 6.56 24.28 7.55
CA LEU A 250 6.12 22.93 7.18
C LEU A 250 5.38 22.26 8.34
N TRP A 251 4.32 21.53 8.03
CA TRP A 251 3.73 20.55 8.92
C TRP A 251 4.44 19.21 8.76
N LEU A 252 4.92 18.64 9.87
CA LEU A 252 5.45 17.29 9.93
C LEU A 252 4.41 16.41 10.64
N GLY A 253 3.81 15.47 9.91
CA GLY A 253 2.82 14.56 10.48
C GLY A 253 3.44 13.46 11.34
N HIS A 254 4.64 12.98 10.98
CA HIS A 254 5.26 11.83 11.62
C HIS A 254 6.76 12.02 11.84
N LEU A 255 7.24 11.54 12.98
CA LEU A 255 8.64 11.54 13.36
C LEU A 255 9.04 10.14 13.85
N ARG A 256 10.31 9.80 13.67
CA ARG A 256 10.92 8.62 14.30
C ARG A 256 12.14 9.09 15.10
N PRO A 257 12.18 8.97 16.44
CA PRO A 257 13.37 9.30 17.22
C PRO A 257 14.63 8.63 16.65
N ALA A 258 15.73 9.37 16.58
CA ALA A 258 17.00 8.87 16.07
C ALA A 258 17.64 7.97 17.13
N GLY A 259 17.44 6.66 16.98
CA GLY A 259 18.01 5.63 17.86
C GLY A 259 17.73 4.24 17.30
N GLN A 260 18.41 3.21 17.82
CA GLN A 260 18.30 1.83 17.35
C GLN A 260 16.85 1.30 17.37
N TYR A 261 16.06 1.73 18.37
CA TYR A 261 14.67 1.31 18.59
C TYR A 261 13.64 2.41 18.28
N GLY A 262 14.00 3.40 17.47
CA GLY A 262 13.08 4.48 17.12
C GLY A 262 11.86 3.97 16.35
N ILE A 263 10.66 4.18 16.89
CA ILE A 263 9.38 3.87 16.22
C ILE A 263 8.86 5.13 15.52
N LYS A 264 8.36 4.96 14.28
CA LYS A 264 7.71 6.07 13.56
C LYS A 264 6.31 6.32 14.17
N LEU A 265 6.09 7.52 14.69
CA LEU A 265 4.89 7.93 15.43
C LEU A 265 4.35 9.26 14.91
N PRO A 266 3.09 9.62 15.19
CA PRO A 266 2.62 10.99 15.04
C PRO A 266 3.60 11.96 15.73
N ALA A 267 3.93 13.06 15.07
CA ALA A 267 4.96 13.98 15.55
C ALA A 267 4.69 14.48 16.98
N THR A 268 3.43 14.71 17.34
CA THR A 268 3.08 15.11 18.70
C THR A 268 3.32 14.03 19.73
N THR A 269 3.14 12.77 19.37
CA THR A 269 3.43 11.62 20.25
C THR A 269 4.93 11.45 20.42
N ALA A 270 5.71 11.59 19.35
CA ALA A 270 7.17 11.47 19.41
C ALA A 270 7.83 12.58 20.24
N LEU A 271 7.30 13.80 20.20
CA LEU A 271 7.87 14.94 20.92
C LEU A 271 7.41 15.02 22.38
N GLY A 272 6.20 14.55 22.71
CA GLY A 272 5.71 14.47 24.09
C GLY A 272 5.81 15.81 24.84
N GLU A 273 6.46 15.79 26.01
CA GLU A 273 6.68 16.96 26.88
C GLU A 273 7.43 18.11 26.20
N ARG A 274 8.17 17.85 25.11
CA ARG A 274 8.86 18.89 24.33
C ARG A 274 7.90 19.87 23.64
N LEU A 275 6.60 19.55 23.64
CA LEU A 275 5.55 20.43 23.13
C LEU A 275 4.95 21.36 24.20
N ARG A 276 5.50 21.38 25.42
CA ARG A 276 5.06 22.33 26.45
C ARG A 276 5.21 23.76 25.93
N GLY A 277 4.13 24.52 25.97
CA GLY A 277 4.08 25.89 25.44
C GLY A 277 3.84 25.99 23.93
N VAL A 278 3.86 24.89 23.17
CA VAL A 278 3.55 24.92 21.73
C VAL A 278 2.03 25.00 21.51
N PRO A 279 1.52 26.06 20.84
CA PRO A 279 0.09 26.27 20.65
C PRO A 279 -0.60 25.10 19.94
N ASN A 280 -1.75 24.68 20.45
CA ASN A 280 -2.62 23.73 19.76
C ASN A 280 -3.63 24.48 18.90
N SER A 281 -3.62 24.26 17.58
CA SER A 281 -4.55 24.87 16.62
C SER A 281 -5.47 23.78 16.06
N PRO A 282 -6.50 23.34 16.81
CA PRO A 282 -7.45 22.36 16.31
C PRO A 282 -8.26 22.95 15.15
N ILE A 283 -8.63 22.09 14.20
CA ILE A 283 -9.53 22.45 13.11
C ILE A 283 -10.56 21.32 12.96
N GLU A 284 -11.82 21.70 13.00
CA GLU A 284 -12.93 20.77 12.84
C GLU A 284 -13.02 20.24 11.41
N ALA A 285 -13.61 19.06 11.23
CA ALA A 285 -13.73 18.43 9.90
C ALA A 285 -14.54 19.30 8.92
N TYR A 286 -15.47 20.09 9.40
CA TYR A 286 -16.39 20.92 8.62
C TYR A 286 -16.00 22.41 8.56
N ALA A 287 -14.90 22.80 9.21
CA ALA A 287 -14.39 24.16 9.11
C ALA A 287 -13.95 24.46 7.67
N GLU A 288 -14.14 25.71 7.23
CA GLU A 288 -13.51 26.20 6.00
C GLU A 288 -11.99 26.20 6.17
N ALA A 289 -11.28 25.85 5.10
CA ALA A 289 -9.83 25.83 5.14
C ALA A 289 -9.29 27.25 4.95
N GLU A 290 -8.29 27.65 5.75
CA GLU A 290 -7.57 28.92 5.60
C GLU A 290 -6.96 29.05 4.19
N ALA A 291 -6.53 27.93 3.61
CA ALA A 291 -6.05 27.83 2.24
C ALA A 291 -6.28 26.40 1.69
N PRO A 292 -6.20 26.19 0.36
CA PRO A 292 -6.36 24.86 -0.24
C PRO A 292 -5.41 23.79 0.34
N ASN A 293 -4.22 24.19 0.79
CA ASN A 293 -3.17 23.31 1.31
C ASN A 293 -3.12 23.23 2.84
N THR A 294 -4.13 23.74 3.56
CA THR A 294 -4.17 23.65 5.03
C THR A 294 -4.12 22.19 5.48
N TYR A 295 -3.17 21.87 6.36
CA TYR A 295 -3.02 20.52 6.91
C TYR A 295 -4.28 20.09 7.68
N ARG A 296 -4.94 19.05 7.15
CA ARG A 296 -6.16 18.45 7.71
C ARG A 296 -6.21 16.97 7.34
N GLN A 297 -6.43 16.13 8.34
CA GLN A 297 -6.58 14.69 8.15
C GLN A 297 -8.01 14.26 7.82
N VAL A 298 -9.02 15.03 8.26
CA VAL A 298 -10.44 14.78 7.99
C VAL A 298 -11.08 16.07 7.50
N ARG A 299 -11.87 15.98 6.43
CA ARG A 299 -12.50 17.11 5.74
C ARG A 299 -13.92 16.73 5.32
N TYR A 300 -14.89 17.57 5.68
CA TYR A 300 -16.26 17.51 5.22
C TYR A 300 -16.52 18.64 4.23
N ARG A 301 -17.18 18.35 3.12
CA ARG A 301 -17.75 19.36 2.21
C ARG A 301 -19.11 18.90 1.70
N ARG A 302 -19.99 19.84 1.38
CA ARG A 302 -21.29 19.56 0.77
C ARG A 302 -21.31 20.03 -0.68
N THR A 303 -21.87 19.23 -1.57
CA THR A 303 -22.21 19.62 -2.95
C THR A 303 -23.65 19.20 -3.24
N GLY A 304 -24.58 20.15 -3.19
CA GLY A 304 -26.01 19.88 -3.34
C GLY A 304 -26.52 18.84 -2.33
N ALA A 305 -26.97 17.70 -2.83
CA ALA A 305 -27.51 16.60 -2.03
C ALA A 305 -26.45 15.59 -1.54
N ILE A 306 -25.16 15.85 -1.77
CA ILE A 306 -24.05 14.94 -1.43
C ILE A 306 -23.19 15.57 -0.35
N GLY A 307 -23.00 14.85 0.77
CA GLY A 307 -21.99 15.15 1.77
C GLY A 307 -20.73 14.32 1.51
N TRP A 308 -19.58 14.96 1.43
CA TRP A 308 -18.29 14.31 1.21
C TRP A 308 -17.48 14.35 2.49
N LEU A 309 -17.23 13.20 3.09
CA LEU A 309 -16.32 13.04 4.21
C LEU A 309 -15.04 12.36 3.73
N LEU A 310 -13.99 13.16 3.57
CA LEU A 310 -12.68 12.71 3.16
C LEU A 310 -11.80 12.53 4.39
N PHE A 311 -11.06 11.43 4.45
CA PHE A 311 -10.02 11.22 5.45
C PHE A 311 -8.74 10.70 4.80
N ASP A 312 -7.60 11.17 5.28
CA ASP A 312 -6.28 10.79 4.78
C ASP A 312 -5.34 10.63 5.97
N PHE A 313 -5.25 9.40 6.45
CA PHE A 313 -4.36 9.03 7.54
C PHE A 313 -3.10 8.41 6.96
N TYR A 314 -1.95 8.85 7.44
CA TYR A 314 -0.66 8.39 6.96
C TYR A 314 -0.55 6.85 7.07
N ASN A 315 -0.15 6.20 5.97
CA ASN A 315 -0.15 4.74 5.79
C ASN A 315 -1.50 4.03 6.04
N GLY A 316 -2.62 4.76 6.08
CA GLY A 316 -3.94 4.23 6.41
C GLY A 316 -4.09 3.74 7.86
N ALA A 317 -3.12 4.01 8.74
CA ALA A 317 -3.11 3.51 10.12
C ALA A 317 -3.94 4.42 11.04
N MET A 318 -4.86 3.85 11.81
CA MET A 318 -5.86 4.61 12.57
C MET A 318 -5.67 4.50 14.08
N ALA A 319 -4.91 5.41 14.69
CA ALA A 319 -4.84 5.49 16.15
C ALA A 319 -6.19 5.96 16.76
N PRO A 320 -6.44 5.81 18.08
CA PRO A 320 -7.71 6.25 18.69
C PRO A 320 -8.07 7.71 18.40
N GLY A 321 -7.08 8.60 18.33
CA GLY A 321 -7.28 10.00 17.94
C GLY A 321 -7.77 10.18 16.50
N HIS A 322 -7.29 9.37 15.56
CA HIS A 322 -7.75 9.36 14.17
C HIS A 322 -9.21 8.89 14.09
N CYS A 323 -9.52 7.79 14.78
CA CYS A 323 -10.87 7.22 14.83
C CYS A 323 -11.89 8.21 15.41
N ARG A 324 -11.55 8.88 16.51
CA ARG A 324 -12.40 9.92 17.12
C ARG A 324 -12.65 11.10 16.19
N ARG A 325 -11.61 11.56 15.47
CA ARG A 325 -11.77 12.63 14.45
C ARG A 325 -12.66 12.19 13.29
N LEU A 326 -12.49 10.97 12.81
CA LEU A 326 -13.32 10.42 11.75
C LEU A 326 -14.78 10.28 12.22
N LEU A 327 -15.01 9.76 13.42
CA LEU A 327 -16.33 9.64 14.03
C LEU A 327 -17.01 11.00 14.19
N ALA A 328 -16.28 12.03 14.66
CA ALA A 328 -16.81 13.39 14.78
C ALA A 328 -17.22 13.96 13.41
N GLY A 329 -16.38 13.79 12.39
CA GLY A 329 -16.71 14.17 11.01
C GLY A 329 -17.90 13.39 10.45
N LEU A 330 -18.00 12.11 10.79
CA LEU A 330 -19.09 11.22 10.37
C LEU A 330 -20.42 11.61 10.99
N ARG A 331 -20.45 11.87 12.30
CA ARG A 331 -21.64 12.37 13.00
C ARG A 331 -22.09 13.73 12.49
N HIS A 332 -21.14 14.64 12.26
CA HIS A 332 -21.46 15.92 11.64
C HIS A 332 -22.11 15.73 10.27
N ALA A 333 -21.49 14.91 9.41
CA ALA A 333 -21.99 14.63 8.07
C ALA A 333 -23.37 13.94 8.09
N ALA A 334 -23.58 12.98 8.99
CA ALA A 334 -24.85 12.28 9.18
C ALA A 334 -25.98 13.19 9.69
N GLY A 335 -25.63 14.26 10.40
CA GLY A 335 -26.55 15.31 10.84
C GLY A 335 -26.99 16.28 9.74
N GLN A 336 -26.31 16.30 8.59
CA GLN A 336 -26.64 17.20 7.49
C GLN A 336 -27.84 16.69 6.67
N ASP A 337 -28.61 17.63 6.12
CA ASP A 337 -29.69 17.34 5.17
C ASP A 337 -29.13 17.08 3.76
N THR A 338 -28.40 15.97 3.63
CA THR A 338 -27.93 15.42 2.36
C THR A 338 -28.60 14.06 2.13
N ARG A 339 -28.69 13.61 0.87
CA ARG A 339 -29.25 12.31 0.51
C ARG A 339 -28.20 11.21 0.50
N VAL A 340 -26.96 11.58 0.20
CA VAL A 340 -25.80 10.69 0.08
C VAL A 340 -24.67 11.21 0.94
N LEU A 341 -23.99 10.29 1.62
CA LEU A 341 -22.75 10.53 2.33
C LEU A 341 -21.66 9.67 1.71
N VAL A 342 -20.67 10.31 1.09
CA VAL A 342 -19.49 9.64 0.55
C VAL A 342 -18.39 9.68 1.59
N LEU A 343 -18.02 8.52 2.09
CA LEU A 343 -16.84 8.29 2.94
C LEU A 343 -15.68 7.86 2.05
N ARG A 344 -14.69 8.74 1.84
CA ARG A 344 -13.56 8.48 0.92
C ARG A 344 -12.23 8.58 1.64
N GLY A 345 -11.46 7.50 1.63
CA GLY A 345 -10.08 7.48 2.13
C GLY A 345 -9.09 8.14 1.17
N GLY A 346 -7.82 8.14 1.55
CA GLY A 346 -6.71 8.61 0.72
C GLY A 346 -6.46 7.71 -0.49
N THR A 347 -5.67 8.20 -1.46
CA THR A 347 -5.31 7.41 -2.65
C THR A 347 -4.16 6.43 -2.41
N GLU A 348 -3.34 6.68 -1.38
CA GLU A 348 -2.30 5.73 -0.93
C GLU A 348 -2.91 4.55 -0.19
N ALA A 349 -3.87 4.80 0.69
CA ALA A 349 -4.62 3.79 1.41
C ALA A 349 -6.01 4.32 1.76
N PHE A 350 -7.02 3.45 1.67
CA PHE A 350 -8.30 3.73 2.32
C PHE A 350 -8.15 3.62 3.84
N SER A 351 -7.77 2.44 4.33
CA SER A 351 -7.44 2.18 5.73
C SER A 351 -6.72 0.84 5.86
N ASN A 352 -5.80 0.73 6.82
CA ASN A 352 -5.14 -0.51 7.22
C ASN A 352 -5.51 -0.92 8.67
N GLY A 353 -6.55 -0.31 9.24
CA GLY A 353 -7.04 -0.62 10.57
C GLY A 353 -6.20 0.02 11.69
N VAL A 354 -6.00 -0.72 12.78
CA VAL A 354 -5.34 -0.24 14.01
C VAL A 354 -3.93 0.29 13.77
N HIS A 355 -3.50 1.26 14.58
CA HIS A 355 -2.18 1.87 14.42
C HIS A 355 -1.10 1.13 15.20
N LEU A 356 -0.60 0.04 14.64
CA LEU A 356 0.37 -0.87 15.29
C LEU A 356 1.60 -0.15 15.87
N ASN A 357 2.14 0.88 15.21
CA ASN A 357 3.27 1.65 15.77
C ASN A 357 2.92 2.42 17.06
N VAL A 358 1.71 2.99 17.15
CA VAL A 358 1.28 3.73 18.34
C VAL A 358 0.99 2.75 19.48
N ILE A 359 0.45 1.58 19.14
CA ILE A 359 0.25 0.50 20.10
C ILE A 359 1.62 0.01 20.62
N GLU A 360 2.59 -0.28 19.74
CA GLU A 360 3.94 -0.74 20.10
C GLU A 360 4.69 0.26 20.99
N ALA A 361 4.57 1.55 20.72
CA ALA A 361 5.23 2.58 21.51
C ALA A 361 4.51 2.92 22.83
N ALA A 362 3.32 2.36 23.09
CA ALA A 362 2.58 2.66 24.31
C ALA A 362 3.20 1.95 25.54
N PRO A 363 3.16 2.56 26.74
CA PRO A 363 3.61 1.90 27.97
C PRO A 363 2.86 0.62 28.30
N ASP A 364 1.55 0.60 28.03
CA ASP A 364 0.70 -0.60 28.05
C ASP A 364 0.18 -0.85 26.63
N PRO A 365 0.85 -1.73 25.87
CA PRO A 365 0.46 -1.99 24.51
C PRO A 365 -0.86 -2.76 24.37
N ALA A 366 -1.21 -3.61 25.34
CA ALA A 366 -2.46 -4.35 25.32
C ALA A 366 -3.66 -3.40 25.51
N ALA A 367 -3.59 -2.52 26.52
CA ALA A 367 -4.61 -1.49 26.71
C ALA A 367 -4.70 -0.51 25.53
N ALA A 368 -3.56 -0.15 24.91
CA ALA A 368 -3.56 0.68 23.71
C ALA A 368 -4.24 0.00 22.52
N ALA A 369 -4.00 -1.29 22.31
CA ALA A 369 -4.68 -2.08 21.26
C ALA A 369 -6.20 -2.12 21.52
N TRP A 370 -6.60 -2.44 22.74
CA TRP A 370 -8.00 -2.50 23.16
C TRP A 370 -8.72 -1.16 22.93
N ALA A 371 -8.12 -0.05 23.35
CA ALA A 371 -8.66 1.28 23.13
C ALA A 371 -8.78 1.62 21.63
N ASN A 372 -7.82 1.19 20.82
CA ASN A 372 -7.85 1.42 19.37
C ASN A 372 -8.99 0.66 18.70
N ILE A 373 -9.18 -0.61 19.04
CA ILE A 373 -10.24 -1.45 18.47
C ILE A 373 -11.61 -0.87 18.79
N ARG A 374 -11.87 -0.55 20.07
CA ARG A 374 -13.13 0.09 20.47
C ARG A 374 -13.38 1.41 19.75
N ALA A 375 -12.33 2.19 19.47
CA ALA A 375 -12.46 3.44 18.74
C ALA A 375 -12.81 3.22 17.25
N ILE A 376 -12.27 2.18 16.59
CA ILE A 376 -12.65 1.83 15.22
C ILE A 376 -14.09 1.32 15.17
N ASN A 377 -14.51 0.47 16.13
CA ASN A 377 -15.87 -0.08 16.14
C ASN A 377 -16.95 1.01 16.21
N GLN A 378 -16.69 2.10 16.95
CA GLN A 378 -17.60 3.25 16.98
C GLN A 378 -17.80 3.87 15.59
N VAL A 379 -16.75 3.93 14.76
CA VAL A 379 -16.87 4.40 13.37
C VAL A 379 -17.68 3.41 12.54
N CYS A 380 -17.38 2.11 12.63
CA CYS A 380 -18.12 1.07 11.90
C CYS A 380 -19.61 1.10 12.25
N ARG A 381 -19.92 1.23 13.55
CA ARG A 381 -21.29 1.30 14.05
C ARG A 381 -22.04 2.51 13.51
N GLU A 382 -21.41 3.67 13.48
CA GLU A 382 -21.99 4.90 12.92
C GLU A 382 -22.28 4.75 11.42
N ILE A 383 -21.41 4.10 10.65
CA ILE A 383 -21.62 3.79 9.22
C ILE A 383 -22.84 2.84 9.04
N ILE A 384 -22.88 1.76 9.83
CA ILE A 384 -23.94 0.75 9.75
C ILE A 384 -25.29 1.35 10.18
N ALA A 385 -25.32 2.16 11.23
CA ALA A 385 -26.54 2.74 11.79
C ALA A 385 -27.07 3.96 11.00
N CYS A 386 -26.25 4.56 10.13
CA CYS A 386 -26.69 5.70 9.33
C CYS A 386 -27.77 5.29 8.31
N THR A 387 -29.03 5.57 8.65
CA THR A 387 -30.23 5.28 7.83
C THR A 387 -30.83 6.54 7.21
N ARG A 388 -30.35 7.73 7.58
CA ARG A 388 -30.82 9.04 7.06
C ARG A 388 -30.25 9.40 5.70
N GLN A 389 -29.11 8.81 5.35
CA GLN A 389 -28.39 9.00 4.09
C GLN A 389 -28.07 7.64 3.47
N VAL A 390 -27.84 7.61 2.15
CA VAL A 390 -27.16 6.48 1.50
C VAL A 390 -25.66 6.67 1.75
N VAL A 391 -25.02 5.73 2.43
CA VAL A 391 -23.57 5.79 2.68
C VAL A 391 -22.82 5.08 1.56
N VAL A 392 -21.88 5.79 0.92
CA VAL A 392 -20.94 5.23 -0.07
C VAL A 392 -19.55 5.17 0.56
N ALA A 393 -19.01 3.98 0.80
CA ALA A 393 -17.61 3.81 1.16
C ALA A 393 -16.76 3.70 -0.12
N ALA A 394 -15.88 4.67 -0.35
CA ALA A 394 -15.08 4.79 -1.56
C ALA A 394 -13.60 4.50 -1.28
N TYR A 395 -13.17 3.30 -1.65
CA TYR A 395 -11.80 2.80 -1.53
C TYR A 395 -10.95 3.38 -2.66
N ALA A 396 -10.41 4.58 -2.43
CA ALA A 396 -9.54 5.26 -3.38
C ALA A 396 -8.09 4.75 -3.36
N GLY A 397 -7.71 4.00 -2.32
CA GLY A 397 -6.43 3.34 -2.15
C GLY A 397 -6.62 1.96 -1.54
N SER A 398 -5.56 1.15 -1.54
CA SER A 398 -5.60 -0.20 -0.97
C SER A 398 -6.05 -0.20 0.50
N ALA A 399 -6.59 -1.33 0.93
CA ALA A 399 -7.04 -1.50 2.31
C ALA A 399 -6.66 -2.86 2.85
N GLY A 400 -6.42 -2.94 4.16
CA GLY A 400 -6.07 -4.18 4.83
C GLY A 400 -6.73 -4.35 6.18
N ALA A 401 -6.93 -5.62 6.57
CA ALA A 401 -7.49 -6.02 7.85
C ALA A 401 -8.79 -5.27 8.19
N GLY A 402 -8.87 -4.69 9.38
CA GLY A 402 -10.01 -3.88 9.81
C GLY A 402 -10.30 -2.68 8.91
N GLY A 403 -9.32 -2.20 8.15
CA GLY A 403 -9.53 -1.15 7.15
C GLY A 403 -10.35 -1.59 5.94
N VAL A 404 -10.30 -2.88 5.56
CA VAL A 404 -11.27 -3.43 4.59
C VAL A 404 -12.64 -3.47 5.23
N MET A 405 -12.74 -4.01 6.44
CA MET A 405 -14.03 -4.21 7.12
C MET A 405 -14.76 -2.90 7.44
N LEU A 406 -14.02 -1.83 7.75
CA LEU A 406 -14.53 -0.50 8.09
C LEU A 406 -15.61 0.01 7.12
N GLY A 407 -15.38 -0.11 5.81
CA GLY A 407 -16.31 0.39 4.80
C GLY A 407 -17.44 -0.59 4.45
N LEU A 408 -17.38 -1.87 4.87
CA LEU A 408 -18.36 -2.87 4.48
C LEU A 408 -19.75 -2.63 5.06
N GLY A 409 -19.86 -1.81 6.11
CA GLY A 409 -21.14 -1.35 6.67
C GLY A 409 -21.90 -0.35 5.81
N ALA A 410 -21.26 0.20 4.77
CA ALA A 410 -21.88 1.17 3.87
C ALA A 410 -22.99 0.55 3.00
N ASP A 411 -23.86 1.40 2.45
CA ASP A 411 -24.90 0.97 1.52
C ASP A 411 -24.35 0.61 0.15
N VAL A 412 -23.24 1.23 -0.23
CA VAL A 412 -22.51 1.01 -1.49
C VAL A 412 -21.02 1.04 -1.14
N VAL A 413 -20.29 0.01 -1.55
CA VAL A 413 -18.84 -0.06 -1.47
C VAL A 413 -18.30 0.06 -2.89
N ALA A 414 -17.54 1.12 -3.13
CA ALA A 414 -16.90 1.39 -4.42
C ALA A 414 -15.38 1.32 -4.26
N ALA A 415 -14.68 0.82 -5.28
CA ALA A 415 -13.22 0.73 -5.28
C ALA A 415 -12.61 1.32 -6.55
N ARG A 416 -11.42 1.91 -6.43
CA ARG A 416 -10.61 2.33 -7.58
C ARG A 416 -9.93 1.12 -8.21
N ASP A 417 -9.97 0.97 -9.53
CA ASP A 417 -9.26 -0.12 -10.19
C ASP A 417 -7.76 -0.14 -9.84
N GLY A 418 -7.18 -1.33 -9.75
CA GLY A 418 -5.76 -1.56 -9.48
C GLY A 418 -5.35 -1.52 -8.02
N ILE A 419 -6.25 -1.23 -7.07
CA ILE A 419 -5.95 -1.38 -5.63
C ILE A 419 -6.02 -2.86 -5.21
N VAL A 420 -5.47 -3.16 -4.03
CA VAL A 420 -5.56 -4.47 -3.39
C VAL A 420 -6.33 -4.36 -2.09
N LEU A 421 -7.19 -5.35 -1.84
CA LEU A 421 -7.90 -5.53 -0.59
C LEU A 421 -7.34 -6.75 0.13
N ASN A 422 -6.97 -6.62 1.40
CA ASN A 422 -6.58 -7.72 2.27
C ASN A 422 -7.68 -7.95 3.33
N PRO A 423 -8.79 -8.64 3.00
CA PRO A 423 -9.98 -8.78 3.84
C PRO A 423 -9.78 -9.79 4.98
N TYR A 424 -8.62 -9.76 5.64
CA TYR A 424 -8.23 -10.74 6.66
C TYR A 424 -7.25 -10.16 7.67
N TYR A 425 -7.09 -10.85 8.80
CA TYR A 425 -6.23 -10.44 9.91
C TYR A 425 -5.06 -11.43 10.03
N ASP A 426 -3.84 -10.96 9.73
CA ASP A 426 -2.63 -11.81 9.76
C ASP A 426 -1.60 -11.36 10.81
N ILE A 427 -2.05 -10.60 11.81
CA ILE A 427 -1.21 -10.11 12.91
C ILE A 427 -1.53 -10.84 14.23
N GLY A 428 -2.22 -11.98 14.20
CA GLY A 428 -2.62 -12.69 15.42
C GLY A 428 -3.84 -12.07 16.13
N LEU A 429 -4.75 -11.45 15.38
CA LEU A 429 -6.01 -10.92 15.89
C LEU A 429 -7.18 -11.59 15.17
N PHE A 430 -8.26 -11.89 15.90
CA PHE A 430 -9.52 -12.36 15.34
C PHE A 430 -10.13 -11.38 14.34
N GLY A 431 -10.05 -10.09 14.65
CA GLY A 431 -10.72 -9.00 13.92
C GLY A 431 -11.85 -8.36 14.72
N SER A 432 -12.19 -7.10 14.44
CA SER A 432 -13.19 -6.42 15.28
C SER A 432 -14.15 -5.44 14.60
N GLU A 433 -14.26 -5.29 13.31
CA GLU A 433 -14.97 -4.11 12.77
C GLU A 433 -16.47 -4.34 12.51
N LEU A 434 -17.16 -5.06 13.41
CA LEU A 434 -18.47 -5.68 13.13
C LEU A 434 -18.41 -6.55 11.88
N HIS A 435 -17.25 -7.20 11.66
CA HIS A 435 -16.98 -7.97 10.45
C HIS A 435 -17.81 -9.27 10.42
N THR A 436 -18.11 -9.86 11.59
CA THR A 436 -19.00 -11.04 11.70
C THR A 436 -20.45 -10.70 11.36
N TYR A 437 -20.82 -9.41 11.42
CA TYR A 437 -22.10 -8.91 10.90
C TYR A 437 -22.01 -8.56 9.41
N THR A 438 -21.03 -7.75 9.01
CA THR A 438 -20.97 -7.15 7.66
C THR A 438 -20.45 -8.09 6.57
N LEU A 439 -19.36 -8.81 6.82
CA LEU A 439 -18.69 -9.61 5.80
C LEU A 439 -19.56 -10.78 5.30
N PRO A 440 -20.17 -11.63 6.16
CA PRO A 440 -21.07 -12.69 5.70
C PRO A 440 -22.27 -12.17 4.91
N ARG A 441 -22.77 -10.97 5.22
CA ARG A 441 -23.90 -10.35 4.50
C ARG A 441 -23.52 -9.86 3.10
N ARG A 442 -22.23 -9.64 2.83
CA ARG A 442 -21.73 -9.24 1.51
C ARG A 442 -21.40 -10.43 0.64
N VAL A 443 -20.65 -11.40 1.18
CA VAL A 443 -20.04 -12.46 0.36
C VAL A 443 -20.60 -13.86 0.64
N GLY A 444 -21.51 -14.00 1.62
CA GLY A 444 -21.97 -15.27 2.16
C GLY A 444 -21.04 -15.82 3.26
N ALA A 445 -21.58 -16.63 4.18
CA ALA A 445 -20.86 -17.11 5.36
C ALA A 445 -19.60 -17.93 5.01
N ASP A 446 -19.72 -18.93 4.14
CA ASP A 446 -18.60 -19.80 3.78
C ASP A 446 -17.46 -19.05 3.10
N ARG A 447 -17.81 -18.07 2.25
CA ARG A 447 -16.80 -17.24 1.60
C ARG A 447 -16.18 -16.26 2.58
N ALA A 448 -16.95 -15.68 3.48
CA ALA A 448 -16.42 -14.82 4.55
C ALA A 448 -15.36 -15.58 5.37
N GLN A 449 -15.66 -16.83 5.76
CA GLN A 449 -14.73 -17.67 6.50
C GLN A 449 -13.46 -17.97 5.68
N ARG A 450 -13.60 -18.41 4.42
CA ARG A 450 -12.43 -18.63 3.54
C ARG A 450 -11.55 -17.39 3.37
N LEU A 451 -12.13 -16.19 3.23
CA LEU A 451 -11.35 -14.97 3.10
C LEU A 451 -10.47 -14.71 4.34
N ILE A 452 -11.02 -14.96 5.53
CA ILE A 452 -10.29 -14.83 6.79
C ILE A 452 -9.19 -15.89 6.92
N ASP A 453 -9.47 -17.13 6.52
CA ASP A 453 -8.57 -18.28 6.71
C ASP A 453 -7.45 -18.34 5.66
N ASP A 454 -7.78 -18.11 4.39
CA ASP A 454 -6.84 -18.20 3.27
C ASP A 454 -5.76 -17.12 3.36
N LYS A 455 -6.12 -15.94 3.88
CA LYS A 455 -5.21 -14.80 4.08
C LYS A 455 -4.44 -14.41 2.81
N LEU A 456 -5.17 -14.33 1.70
CA LEU A 456 -4.66 -13.97 0.38
C LEU A 456 -5.18 -12.59 -0.04
N PRO A 457 -4.34 -11.78 -0.73
CA PRO A 457 -4.78 -10.50 -1.28
C PRO A 457 -5.86 -10.72 -2.34
N MET A 458 -6.74 -9.75 -2.46
CA MET A 458 -7.86 -9.75 -3.40
C MET A 458 -7.76 -8.57 -4.35
N SER A 459 -7.95 -8.83 -5.64
CA SER A 459 -8.08 -7.78 -6.66
C SER A 459 -9.45 -7.11 -6.61
N THR A 460 -9.58 -5.91 -7.17
CA THR A 460 -10.89 -5.26 -7.35
C THR A 460 -11.85 -6.09 -8.20
N ALA A 461 -11.34 -6.76 -9.23
CA ALA A 461 -12.15 -7.64 -10.08
C ALA A 461 -12.72 -8.83 -9.29
N GLN A 462 -11.91 -9.46 -8.44
CA GLN A 462 -12.36 -10.51 -7.53
C GLN A 462 -13.34 -9.98 -6.48
N ALA A 463 -13.11 -8.77 -5.96
CA ALA A 463 -13.97 -8.14 -4.98
C ALA A 463 -15.39 -7.90 -5.52
N VAL A 464 -15.53 -7.49 -6.79
CA VAL A 464 -16.84 -7.40 -7.46
C VAL A 464 -17.46 -8.77 -7.67
N ARG A 465 -16.71 -9.73 -8.25
CA ARG A 465 -17.22 -11.08 -8.50
C ARG A 465 -17.72 -11.79 -7.24
N THR A 466 -17.12 -11.49 -6.09
CA THR A 466 -17.48 -12.10 -4.80
C THR A 466 -18.55 -11.36 -4.03
N GLY A 467 -18.92 -10.14 -4.44
CA GLY A 467 -19.89 -9.27 -3.75
C GLY A 467 -19.28 -8.44 -2.60
N LEU A 468 -17.96 -8.46 -2.41
CA LEU A 468 -17.29 -7.65 -1.39
C LEU A 468 -17.39 -6.15 -1.71
N VAL A 469 -17.24 -5.82 -3.00
CA VAL A 469 -17.34 -4.47 -3.58
C VAL A 469 -18.51 -4.44 -4.56
N ASP A 470 -19.28 -3.35 -4.57
CA ASP A 470 -20.45 -3.17 -5.43
C ASP A 470 -20.07 -2.64 -6.82
N GLU A 471 -19.15 -1.66 -6.89
CA GLU A 471 -18.72 -1.05 -8.15
C GLU A 471 -17.22 -0.72 -8.18
N VAL A 472 -16.60 -0.81 -9.35
CA VAL A 472 -15.19 -0.44 -9.57
C VAL A 472 -15.09 0.72 -10.55
N GLY A 473 -14.42 1.78 -10.13
CA GLY A 473 -14.16 2.98 -10.93
C GLY A 473 -12.79 2.95 -11.62
N PRO A 474 -12.50 3.93 -12.49
CA PRO A 474 -11.25 4.01 -13.25
C PRO A 474 -10.00 4.03 -12.37
N ARG A 475 -8.89 3.49 -12.87
CA ARG A 475 -7.60 3.45 -12.15
C ARG A 475 -7.00 4.81 -11.87
N HIS A 476 -7.06 5.74 -12.82
CA HIS A 476 -6.43 7.06 -12.68
C HIS A 476 -7.14 7.88 -11.57
N PRO A 477 -6.41 8.46 -10.59
CA PRO A 477 -7.03 9.11 -9.42
C PRO A 477 -8.03 10.23 -9.75
N GLU A 478 -7.76 11.03 -10.78
CA GLU A 478 -8.66 12.12 -11.19
C GLU A 478 -9.93 11.59 -11.86
N ALA A 479 -9.78 10.62 -12.77
CA ALA A 479 -10.91 9.95 -13.42
C ALA A 479 -11.77 9.20 -12.40
N TYR A 480 -11.14 8.60 -11.38
CA TYR A 480 -11.84 8.01 -10.24
C TYR A 480 -12.66 9.05 -9.48
N GLY A 481 -12.11 10.24 -9.23
CA GLY A 481 -12.83 11.33 -8.55
C GLY A 481 -14.05 11.83 -9.32
N GLN A 482 -13.92 11.96 -10.64
CA GLN A 482 -15.04 12.31 -11.53
C GLN A 482 -16.10 11.21 -11.54
N TRP A 483 -15.68 9.96 -11.73
CA TRP A 483 -16.57 8.80 -11.71
C TRP A 483 -17.30 8.65 -10.37
N LEU A 484 -16.61 8.86 -9.25
CA LEU A 484 -17.19 8.79 -7.91
C LEU A 484 -18.24 9.89 -7.69
N THR A 485 -18.05 11.06 -8.29
CA THR A 485 -19.05 12.14 -8.29
C THR A 485 -20.32 11.69 -9.00
N LEU A 486 -20.19 11.12 -10.21
CA LEU A 486 -21.32 10.56 -10.95
C LEU A 486 -22.00 9.40 -10.19
N LEU A 487 -21.22 8.53 -9.53
CA LEU A 487 -21.75 7.46 -8.68
C LEU A 487 -22.59 8.02 -7.53
N ALA A 488 -22.06 9.03 -6.83
CA ALA A 488 -22.76 9.68 -5.73
C ALA A 488 -24.05 10.38 -6.20
N GLU A 489 -24.03 11.00 -7.38
CA GLU A 489 -25.22 11.61 -8.00
C GLU A 489 -26.28 10.56 -8.34
N ARG A 490 -25.88 9.42 -8.93
CA ARG A 490 -26.81 8.29 -9.20
C ARG A 490 -27.48 7.80 -7.93
N HIS A 491 -26.72 7.63 -6.85
CA HIS A 491 -27.27 7.26 -5.54
C HIS A 491 -28.01 8.40 -4.83
N GLY A 492 -27.88 9.63 -5.34
CA GLY A 492 -28.55 10.82 -4.88
C GLY A 492 -29.92 11.06 -5.50
N ASP A 493 -30.39 10.22 -6.44
CA ASP A 493 -31.77 10.27 -6.90
C ASP A 493 -32.76 10.12 -5.74
N ALA A 494 -33.76 11.00 -5.65
CA ALA A 494 -34.62 11.11 -4.48
C ALA A 494 -35.40 9.81 -4.20
N ARG A 495 -35.91 9.15 -5.25
CA ARG A 495 -36.72 7.93 -5.12
C ARG A 495 -35.82 6.73 -4.79
N ALA A 496 -34.71 6.56 -5.51
CA ALA A 496 -33.76 5.49 -5.29
C ALA A 496 -33.13 5.56 -3.89
N ALA A 497 -32.69 6.76 -3.47
CA ALA A 497 -32.10 6.99 -2.16
C ALA A 497 -33.10 6.69 -1.04
N ARG A 498 -34.36 7.16 -1.16
CA ARG A 498 -35.43 6.86 -0.19
C ARG A 498 -35.68 5.35 -0.08
N LYS A 499 -35.76 4.64 -1.20
CA LYS A 499 -35.95 3.18 -1.23
C LYS A 499 -34.81 2.46 -0.52
N ARG A 500 -33.55 2.82 -0.81
CA ARG A 500 -32.35 2.21 -0.23
C ARG A 500 -32.27 2.45 1.28
N ARG A 501 -32.48 3.68 1.74
CA ARG A 501 -32.54 4.03 3.17
C ARG A 501 -33.61 3.26 3.92
N ALA A 502 -34.83 3.19 3.36
CA ALA A 502 -35.91 2.42 3.95
C ALA A 502 -35.60 0.91 4.00
N ALA A 503 -34.94 0.37 2.97
CA ALA A 503 -34.50 -1.02 2.96
C ALA A 503 -33.43 -1.30 4.04
N LYS A 504 -32.43 -0.42 4.21
CA LYS A 504 -31.43 -0.52 5.28
C LYS A 504 -32.10 -0.43 6.66
N ALA A 505 -32.99 0.53 6.86
CA ALA A 505 -33.72 0.68 8.13
C ALA A 505 -34.55 -0.56 8.47
N ARG A 506 -35.29 -1.12 7.50
CA ARG A 506 -36.05 -2.38 7.69
C ARG A 506 -35.13 -3.56 8.01
N ARG A 507 -34.01 -3.70 7.30
CA ARG A 507 -33.04 -4.78 7.56
C ARG A 507 -32.48 -4.69 8.98
N LEU A 508 -32.11 -3.50 9.44
CA LEU A 508 -31.61 -3.29 10.80
C LEU A 508 -32.70 -3.55 11.85
N ALA A 509 -33.94 -3.12 11.60
CA ALA A 509 -35.06 -3.37 12.51
C ALA A 509 -35.48 -4.85 12.58
N ALA A 510 -35.33 -5.59 11.47
CA ALA A 510 -35.61 -7.02 11.38
C ALA A 510 -34.44 -7.89 11.88
N GLU A 511 -33.33 -7.29 12.27
CA GLU A 511 -32.15 -8.02 12.72
C GLU A 511 -32.44 -8.69 14.06
N ARG A 512 -32.41 -10.04 14.07
CA ARG A 512 -32.73 -10.83 15.27
C ARG A 512 -31.67 -10.70 16.35
N ILE A 513 -30.42 -10.46 15.95
CA ILE A 513 -29.28 -10.34 16.86
C ILE A 513 -28.83 -8.88 16.86
N PRO A 514 -28.97 -8.14 17.97
CA PRO A 514 -28.52 -6.75 18.04
C PRO A 514 -27.04 -6.61 17.67
N LEU A 515 -26.66 -5.49 17.06
CA LEU A 515 -25.26 -5.21 16.70
C LEU A 515 -24.32 -5.30 17.92
N ASP A 516 -24.81 -4.95 19.11
CA ASP A 516 -24.06 -5.09 20.37
C ASP A 516 -23.63 -6.52 20.67
N VAL A 517 -24.43 -7.52 20.27
CA VAL A 517 -24.08 -8.93 20.50
C VAL A 517 -22.97 -9.37 19.54
N TYR A 518 -22.99 -8.92 18.29
CA TYR A 518 -21.89 -9.14 17.35
C TYR A 518 -20.61 -8.48 17.86
N GLU A 519 -20.68 -7.21 18.24
CA GLU A 519 -19.55 -6.45 18.79
C GLU A 519 -18.99 -7.11 20.06
N THR A 520 -19.86 -7.53 20.99
CA THR A 520 -19.44 -8.19 22.24
C THR A 520 -18.72 -9.51 21.96
N ARG A 521 -19.19 -10.30 20.99
CA ARG A 521 -18.55 -11.57 20.61
C ARG A 521 -17.18 -11.34 19.98
N GLU A 522 -17.08 -10.40 19.04
CA GLU A 522 -15.80 -10.02 18.43
C GLU A 522 -14.82 -9.51 19.50
N LEU A 523 -15.26 -8.62 20.39
CA LEU A 523 -14.44 -8.09 21.47
C LEU A 523 -14.00 -9.15 22.48
N ALA A 524 -14.82 -10.18 22.74
CA ALA A 524 -14.42 -11.31 23.60
C ALA A 524 -13.27 -12.12 22.98
N GLU A 525 -13.33 -12.36 21.67
CA GLU A 525 -12.24 -13.02 20.93
C GLU A 525 -10.98 -12.15 20.90
N MET A 526 -11.13 -10.86 20.59
CA MET A 526 -10.04 -9.89 20.60
C MET A 526 -9.39 -9.74 21.98
N SER A 527 -10.18 -9.83 23.06
CA SER A 527 -9.66 -9.77 24.43
C SER A 527 -8.69 -10.94 24.70
N ARG A 528 -9.03 -12.15 24.26
CA ARG A 528 -8.14 -13.32 24.35
C ARG A 528 -6.87 -13.12 23.52
N ASP A 529 -7.01 -12.62 22.30
CA ASP A 529 -5.83 -12.38 21.45
C ASP A 529 -4.91 -11.28 22.00
N ILE A 530 -5.45 -10.27 22.69
CA ILE A 530 -4.67 -9.12 23.17
C ILE A 530 -4.09 -9.33 24.57
N TYR A 531 -4.90 -9.83 25.51
CA TYR A 531 -4.52 -9.92 26.92
C TYR A 531 -3.95 -11.28 27.31
N THR A 532 -4.31 -12.35 26.59
CA THR A 532 -3.74 -13.69 26.83
C THR A 532 -2.82 -14.13 25.70
N ASP A 533 -2.55 -13.26 24.72
CA ASP A 533 -1.72 -13.49 23.54
C ASP A 533 -2.03 -14.80 22.81
N ARG A 534 -3.31 -15.21 22.78
CA ARG A 534 -3.76 -16.53 22.29
C ARG A 534 -3.22 -16.85 20.90
N SER A 535 -3.16 -15.86 20.03
CA SER A 535 -2.78 -15.99 18.63
C SER A 535 -1.44 -15.30 18.30
N GLY A 536 -0.64 -14.96 19.32
CA GLY A 536 0.70 -14.37 19.15
C GLY A 536 0.71 -12.93 18.63
N PHE A 537 -0.30 -12.13 18.97
CA PHE A 537 -0.39 -10.73 18.57
C PHE A 537 0.81 -9.91 19.02
N ALA A 538 1.31 -10.12 20.25
CA ALA A 538 2.41 -9.34 20.79
C ALA A 538 3.69 -9.50 19.95
N ALA A 539 4.07 -10.75 19.66
CA ALA A 539 5.24 -11.08 18.84
C ALA A 539 5.06 -10.64 17.38
N ALA A 540 3.90 -10.90 16.78
CA ALA A 540 3.61 -10.50 15.40
C ALA A 540 3.66 -8.98 15.20
N ARG A 541 3.09 -8.23 16.15
CA ARG A 541 3.13 -6.77 16.17
C ARG A 541 4.55 -6.23 16.33
N HIS A 542 5.33 -6.78 17.27
CA HIS A 542 6.72 -6.40 17.46
C HIS A 542 7.54 -6.63 16.18
N ALA A 543 7.38 -7.80 15.56
CA ALA A 543 8.03 -8.14 14.30
C ALA A 543 7.65 -7.18 13.16
N PHE A 544 6.37 -6.83 13.05
CA PHE A 544 5.87 -5.89 12.05
C PHE A 544 6.45 -4.49 12.24
N VAL A 545 6.41 -3.94 13.45
CA VAL A 545 6.89 -2.57 13.74
C VAL A 545 8.41 -2.48 13.64
N GLY A 546 9.12 -3.50 14.14
CA GLY A 546 10.57 -3.64 14.02
C GLY A 546 11.05 -3.95 12.60
N LYS A 547 10.12 -4.28 11.68
CA LYS A 547 10.41 -4.74 10.31
C LYS A 547 11.41 -5.90 10.29
N LEU A 548 11.21 -6.85 11.21
CA LEU A 548 12.05 -8.05 11.30
C LEU A 548 11.95 -8.84 9.99
N ARG A 549 13.07 -9.43 9.58
CA ARG A 549 13.09 -10.27 8.38
C ARG A 549 12.25 -11.53 8.65
N PRO A 550 11.37 -11.92 7.72
CA PRO A 550 10.70 -13.21 7.81
C PRO A 550 11.71 -14.36 7.88
N SER A 551 11.39 -15.39 8.65
CA SER A 551 12.21 -16.60 8.76
C SER A 551 11.89 -17.65 7.70
N ALA A 552 10.73 -17.56 7.05
CA ALA A 552 10.31 -18.46 5.99
C ALA A 552 9.25 -17.80 5.10
N THR A 553 9.08 -18.34 3.89
CA THR A 553 7.93 -17.99 3.05
C THR A 553 6.68 -18.75 3.52
N PRO A 554 5.55 -18.06 3.80
CA PRO A 554 4.32 -18.73 4.19
C PRO A 554 3.87 -19.76 3.14
N ARG A 555 3.52 -20.98 3.58
CA ARG A 555 3.13 -22.08 2.68
C ARG A 555 2.03 -21.71 1.71
N ARG A 556 1.04 -20.93 2.15
CA ARG A 556 -0.09 -20.44 1.33
C ARG A 556 0.32 -19.58 0.12
N LEU A 557 1.54 -19.05 0.13
CA LEU A 557 2.06 -18.23 -0.97
C LEU A 557 2.95 -19.03 -1.93
N LEU A 558 3.44 -20.21 -1.53
CA LEU A 558 4.36 -20.99 -2.34
C LEU A 558 3.67 -21.47 -3.63
N LEU A 559 4.43 -21.50 -4.72
CA LEU A 559 4.00 -22.16 -5.95
C LEU A 559 4.11 -23.67 -5.73
N THR A 560 2.99 -24.37 -5.60
CA THR A 560 3.00 -25.84 -5.41
C THR A 560 2.91 -26.55 -6.76
N GLY A 561 3.75 -27.54 -7.01
CA GLY A 561 3.60 -28.44 -8.16
C GLY A 561 4.56 -29.64 -8.08
N ASP A 562 4.11 -30.76 -8.64
CA ASP A 562 4.97 -31.93 -8.89
C ASP A 562 6.14 -31.50 -9.78
N ALA A 563 7.36 -31.87 -9.38
CA ALA A 563 8.59 -31.47 -10.04
C ALA A 563 8.66 -32.04 -11.46
N GLY A 564 8.22 -31.26 -12.45
CA GLY A 564 8.56 -31.49 -13.84
C GLY A 564 10.08 -31.37 -14.07
N PRO A 565 10.60 -31.87 -15.21
CA PRO A 565 12.03 -31.84 -15.51
C PRO A 565 12.55 -30.39 -15.53
N ILE A 566 13.70 -30.18 -14.89
CA ILE A 566 14.30 -28.86 -14.72
C ILE A 566 14.76 -28.31 -16.09
N PRO A 567 14.44 -27.05 -16.44
CA PRO A 567 14.88 -26.45 -17.71
C PRO A 567 16.40 -26.45 -17.90
N ALA A 568 16.83 -26.57 -19.16
CA ALA A 568 18.23 -26.39 -19.57
C ALA A 568 18.67 -24.92 -19.40
N PRO A 569 19.98 -24.63 -19.23
CA PRO A 569 20.50 -23.26 -19.12
C PRO A 569 20.15 -22.41 -20.35
N TRP A 570 19.91 -21.11 -20.14
CA TRP A 570 19.64 -20.19 -21.25
C TRP A 570 20.94 -19.94 -22.05
N PRO A 571 20.90 -19.91 -23.40
CA PRO A 571 22.08 -19.55 -24.19
C PRO A 571 22.50 -18.12 -23.86
N ARG A 572 23.81 -17.92 -23.64
CA ARG A 572 24.40 -16.59 -23.42
C ARG A 572 24.17 -15.74 -24.67
N THR A 573 23.51 -14.60 -24.54
CA THR A 573 23.48 -13.58 -25.59
C THR A 573 24.87 -12.94 -25.66
N GLY A 574 25.67 -13.38 -26.63
CA GLY A 574 26.98 -12.81 -26.93
C GLY A 574 28.07 -13.85 -27.15
N ASP A 575 28.01 -14.54 -28.29
CA ASP A 575 29.20 -14.81 -29.11
C ASP A 575 28.76 -15.21 -30.52
N THR A 576 28.91 -14.32 -31.48
CA THR A 576 28.75 -14.63 -32.90
C THR A 576 30.09 -15.16 -33.44
N GLY A 577 30.18 -16.48 -33.61
CA GLY A 577 31.29 -17.16 -34.27
C GLY A 577 30.79 -18.42 -35.02
N PRO A 578 31.41 -18.81 -36.15
CA PRO A 578 30.67 -19.32 -37.30
C PRO A 578 30.31 -20.80 -37.22
N ALA A 579 29.27 -21.12 -37.98
CA ALA A 579 28.68 -22.43 -38.18
C ALA A 579 29.71 -23.53 -38.54
N ALA A 580 29.57 -24.68 -37.90
CA ALA A 580 30.14 -25.94 -38.39
C ALA A 580 29.03 -27.00 -38.40
N GLU A 581 28.70 -27.44 -39.60
CA GLU A 581 27.86 -28.58 -39.92
C GLU A 581 28.37 -29.85 -39.22
N ARG A 582 27.48 -30.60 -38.57
CA ARG A 582 27.59 -32.07 -38.48
C ARG A 582 26.22 -32.72 -38.52
N HIS A 583 25.98 -33.43 -39.61
CA HIS A 583 25.07 -34.59 -39.65
C HIS A 583 25.51 -35.63 -38.63
N THR A 584 24.55 -36.31 -37.97
CA THR A 584 24.44 -37.78 -37.97
C THR A 584 23.20 -38.28 -37.21
N SER A 585 22.43 -39.11 -37.93
CA SER A 585 21.63 -40.28 -37.56
C SER A 585 20.69 -40.28 -36.35
N ALA A 586 19.42 -40.50 -36.70
CA ALA A 586 18.37 -41.03 -35.85
C ALA A 586 18.73 -42.35 -35.15
N ALA A 587 18.24 -42.52 -33.92
CA ALA A 587 17.91 -43.81 -33.35
C ALA A 587 16.63 -43.67 -32.49
N VAL A 588 15.70 -44.57 -32.73
CA VAL A 588 14.33 -44.61 -32.21
C VAL A 588 14.19 -45.82 -31.28
N ARG A 589 13.39 -45.65 -30.21
CA ARG A 589 12.72 -46.64 -29.32
C ARG A 589 13.54 -47.34 -28.21
N PRO A 590 12.91 -47.90 -27.15
CA PRO A 590 11.47 -48.04 -26.85
C PRO A 590 11.03 -47.59 -25.43
N ALA A 591 9.74 -47.79 -25.17
CA ALA A 591 8.96 -47.44 -23.98
C ALA A 591 8.77 -48.61 -22.97
N VAL A 592 8.25 -48.25 -21.77
CA VAL A 592 7.48 -49.05 -20.75
C VAL A 592 8.33 -49.83 -19.70
N PRO A 593 7.89 -50.12 -18.43
CA PRO A 593 6.65 -49.83 -17.62
C PRO A 593 6.92 -49.11 -16.25
N VAL A 594 5.99 -48.44 -15.57
CA VAL A 594 4.84 -48.86 -14.69
C VAL A 594 5.19 -49.73 -13.46
N SER A 595 4.64 -49.32 -12.30
CA SER A 595 4.61 -49.89 -10.92
C SER A 595 5.69 -49.37 -9.96
N ALA A 596 5.40 -48.94 -8.72
CA ALA A 596 4.21 -49.07 -7.86
C ALA A 596 3.99 -47.80 -7.01
#